data_AF-A0A1I7N1I3-F1
#
_entry.id   AF-A0A1I7N1I3-F1
#
_cell.length_a   1.000
_cell.length_b   1.000
_cell.length_c   1.000
_cell.angle_alpha   90.00
_cell.angle_beta   90.00
_cell.angle_gamma   90.00
#
_symmetry.space_group_name_H-M   'P 1'
#
loop_
_entity.id
_entity.type
_entity.pdbx_description
1 polymer ?
#
loop_
_entity_poly.entity_id
_entity_poly.type
_entity_poly.pdbx_seq_one_letter_code
_entity_poly.pdbx_strand_id
1 'polypeptide(L)'
;MSEDRVIGAFLAVLGAAMAAYSTTIPAPFANSGDVGPAILPQVLGALLAILGLALAFRRTKLAVTEVGTPADGEADSASSDDQVLRIAAPTRLRQILLGVSFVAYIALFDRLGFTLSSLLFLVSTMMLLGPLTLAHAVRATLLSAAVALAVGYVLNGLLGLTIPGVWIG
;
A
#
# COMPACT_ATOMS: atom_id res chain seq x y z
N MET A 1 -6.39 -22.16 -9.68
CA MET A 1 -7.43 -22.07 -8.60
C MET A 1 -6.88 -22.54 -7.25
N SER A 2 -6.08 -23.61 -7.23
CA SER A 2 -5.38 -24.09 -6.04
C SER A 2 -4.17 -23.22 -5.69
N GLU A 3 -3.45 -22.65 -6.66
CA GLU A 3 -2.22 -21.90 -6.35
C GLU A 3 -2.48 -20.67 -5.48
N ASP A 4 -3.43 -19.79 -5.84
CA ASP A 4 -3.76 -18.60 -5.04
C ASP A 4 -4.18 -18.95 -3.61
N ARG A 5 -4.89 -20.07 -3.44
CA ARG A 5 -5.32 -20.57 -2.13
C ARG A 5 -4.15 -21.09 -1.32
N VAL A 6 -3.25 -21.86 -1.94
CA VAL A 6 -2.05 -22.41 -1.29
C VAL A 6 -1.09 -21.27 -0.92
N ILE A 7 -0.84 -20.34 -1.84
CA ILE A 7 0.00 -19.16 -1.61
C ILE A 7 -0.61 -18.28 -0.52
N GLY A 8 -1.92 -18.00 -0.60
CA GLY A 8 -2.64 -17.22 0.40
C GLY A 8 -2.61 -17.88 1.79
N ALA A 9 -2.86 -19.19 1.87
CA ALA A 9 -2.79 -19.94 3.13
C ALA A 9 -1.36 -19.95 3.70
N PHE A 10 -0.34 -20.13 2.85
CA PHE A 10 1.06 -20.07 3.26
C PHE A 10 1.42 -18.68 3.82
N LEU A 11 1.07 -17.60 3.11
CA LEU A 11 1.25 -16.22 3.57
C LEU A 11 0.51 -15.97 4.89
N ALA A 12 -0.70 -16.52 5.04
CA ALA A 12 -1.49 -16.39 6.25
C ALA A 12 -0.78 -16.99 7.47
N VAL A 13 -0.31 -18.24 7.31
CA VAL A 13 0.43 -18.95 8.35
C VAL A 13 1.75 -18.28 8.65
N LEU A 14 2.50 -17.87 7.63
CA LEU A 14 3.78 -17.20 7.79
C LEU A 14 3.63 -15.86 8.52
N GLY A 15 2.62 -15.06 8.16
CA GLY A 15 2.30 -13.80 8.83
C GLY A 15 1.91 -13.99 10.30
N ALA A 16 1.06 -14.99 10.58
CA ALA A 16 0.67 -15.33 11.94
C ALA A 16 1.87 -15.82 12.77
N ALA A 17 2.73 -16.66 12.19
CA ALA A 17 3.95 -17.13 12.83
C ALA A 17 4.93 -15.98 13.13
N MET A 18 5.11 -15.06 12.19
CA MET A 18 5.94 -13.86 12.37
C MET A 18 5.40 -12.98 13.50
N ALA A 19 4.09 -12.72 13.54
CA ALA A 19 3.47 -11.93 14.60
C ALA A 19 3.61 -12.61 15.98
N ALA A 20 3.41 -13.93 16.04
CA ALA A 20 3.60 -14.72 17.25
C ALA A 20 5.06 -14.69 17.72
N TYR A 21 6.02 -14.93 16.82
CA TYR A 21 7.44 -14.92 17.17
C TYR A 21 7.92 -13.53 17.62
N SER A 22 7.32 -12.45 17.10
CA SER A 22 7.63 -11.08 17.53
C SER A 22 7.45 -10.87 19.03
N THR A 23 6.49 -11.56 19.65
CA THR A 23 6.24 -11.47 21.11
C THR A 23 7.37 -12.04 21.98
N THR A 24 8.28 -12.81 21.38
CA THR A 24 9.43 -13.38 22.08
C THR A 24 10.65 -12.45 22.08
N ILE A 25 10.58 -11.33 21.33
CA ILE A 25 11.68 -10.37 21.25
C ILE A 25 11.82 -9.66 22.60
N PRO A 26 12.96 -9.79 23.30
CA PRO A 26 13.16 -9.11 24.57
C PRO A 26 13.17 -7.60 24.35
N ALA A 27 12.39 -6.89 25.16
CA ALA A 27 12.23 -5.45 25.08
C ALA A 27 12.78 -4.77 26.35
N PRO A 28 14.11 -4.79 26.57
CA PRO A 28 14.74 -4.22 27.76
C PRO A 28 14.54 -2.71 27.93
N PHE A 29 14.05 -2.01 26.90
CA PHE A 29 13.82 -0.56 26.87
C PHE A 29 12.34 -0.15 26.74
N ALA A 30 11.38 -1.08 26.75
CA ALA A 30 9.95 -0.77 26.56
C ALA A 30 9.26 -0.11 27.78
N ASN A 31 10.04 0.40 28.73
CA ASN A 31 9.54 1.23 29.83
C ASN A 31 9.99 2.66 29.56
N SER A 32 9.02 3.57 29.40
CA SER A 32 9.16 5.02 29.08
C SER A 32 8.89 5.42 27.62
N GLY A 33 7.70 5.09 27.10
CA GLY A 33 7.18 5.71 25.87
C GLY A 33 7.78 5.21 24.55
N ASP A 34 8.66 4.20 24.60
CA ASP A 34 9.16 3.48 23.44
C ASP A 34 8.32 2.20 23.23
N VAL A 35 7.76 2.04 22.03
CA VAL A 35 6.97 0.85 21.66
C VAL A 35 7.79 -0.42 21.49
N GLY A 36 9.12 -0.33 21.55
CA GLY A 36 9.96 -1.50 21.53
C GLY A 36 10.03 -2.20 20.17
N PRO A 37 11.01 -3.08 19.99
CA PRO A 37 11.38 -3.64 18.69
C PRO A 37 10.33 -4.61 18.11
N ALA A 38 9.39 -5.08 18.93
CA ALA A 38 8.40 -6.10 18.55
C ALA A 38 7.23 -5.54 17.72
N ILE A 39 6.98 -4.23 17.73
CA ILE A 39 5.79 -3.67 17.05
C ILE A 39 5.87 -3.80 15.52
N LEU A 40 7.01 -3.47 14.90
CA LEU A 40 7.13 -3.52 13.44
C LEU A 40 6.90 -4.94 12.89
N PRO A 41 7.55 -6.00 13.40
CA PRO A 41 7.30 -7.35 12.91
C PRO A 41 5.87 -7.82 13.20
N GLN A 42 5.26 -7.36 14.29
CA GLN A 42 3.89 -7.71 14.65
C GLN A 42 2.86 -7.10 13.68
N VAL A 43 3.01 -5.82 13.32
CA VAL A 43 2.14 -5.14 12.34
C VAL A 43 2.29 -5.77 10.96
N LEU A 44 3.53 -6.01 10.50
CA LEU A 44 3.79 -6.66 9.22
C LEU A 44 3.25 -8.08 9.18
N GLY A 45 3.47 -8.87 10.23
CA GLY A 45 2.93 -10.22 10.35
C GLY A 45 1.40 -10.25 10.31
N ALA A 46 0.74 -9.33 11.02
CA ALA A 46 -0.71 -9.20 10.99
C ALA A 46 -1.25 -8.83 9.60
N LEU A 47 -0.63 -7.84 8.93
CA LEU A 47 -0.99 -7.45 7.56
C LEU A 47 -0.83 -8.62 6.58
N LEU A 48 0.31 -9.31 6.65
CA LEU A 48 0.59 -10.48 5.82
C LEU A 48 -0.44 -11.59 6.06
N ALA A 49 -0.82 -11.81 7.33
CA ALA A 49 -1.82 -12.79 7.70
C ALA A 49 -3.20 -12.46 7.08
N ILE A 50 -3.63 -11.21 7.22
CA ILE A 50 -4.91 -10.72 6.70
C ILE A 50 -4.93 -10.79 5.17
N LEU A 51 -3.87 -10.34 4.49
CA LEU A 51 -3.76 -10.38 3.03
C LEU A 51 -3.71 -11.82 2.50
N GLY A 52 -2.98 -12.70 3.19
CA GLY A 52 -2.95 -14.13 2.87
C GLY A 52 -4.32 -14.79 2.96
N LEU A 53 -5.07 -14.51 4.04
CA LEU A 53 -6.45 -14.97 4.20
C LEU A 53 -7.36 -14.39 3.11
N ALA A 54 -7.28 -13.09 2.85
CA ALA A 54 -8.07 -12.44 1.82
C ALA A 54 -7.82 -13.06 0.44
N LEU A 55 -6.55 -13.39 0.12
CA LEU A 55 -6.17 -14.07 -1.11
C LEU A 55 -6.72 -15.50 -1.15
N ALA A 56 -6.60 -16.25 -0.06
CA ALA A 56 -7.11 -17.61 0.04
C ALA A 56 -8.65 -17.70 -0.10
N PHE A 57 -9.36 -16.68 0.39
CA PHE A 57 -10.83 -16.61 0.33
C PHE A 57 -11.37 -15.81 -0.86
N ARG A 58 -10.52 -15.28 -1.73
CA ARG A 58 -10.95 -14.52 -2.90
C ARG A 58 -11.80 -15.41 -3.81
N ARG A 59 -13.12 -15.21 -3.80
CA ARG A 59 -14.03 -15.79 -4.78
C ARG A 59 -13.80 -15.05 -6.10
N THR A 60 -13.33 -15.76 -7.13
CA THR A 60 -13.26 -15.26 -8.51
C THR A 60 -14.67 -14.92 -9.00
N LYS A 61 -15.14 -13.70 -8.75
CA LYS A 61 -16.13 -13.07 -9.62
C LYS A 61 -15.35 -12.44 -10.78
N LEU A 62 -14.93 -13.27 -11.74
CA LEU A 62 -14.58 -12.81 -13.08
C LEU A 62 -15.91 -12.45 -13.78
N ALA A 63 -16.52 -11.34 -13.37
CA ALA A 63 -17.41 -10.60 -14.24
C ALA A 63 -16.53 -9.57 -14.92
N VAL A 64 -16.03 -9.97 -16.09
CA VAL A 64 -15.45 -9.09 -17.09
C VAL A 64 -16.41 -7.91 -17.24
N THR A 65 -16.05 -6.77 -16.66
CA THR A 65 -16.62 -5.48 -17.04
C THR A 65 -15.78 -5.00 -18.22
N GLU A 66 -15.96 -5.67 -19.36
CA GLU A 66 -15.72 -5.05 -20.65
C GLU A 66 -16.78 -3.94 -20.77
N VAL A 67 -16.40 -2.71 -20.45
CA VAL A 67 -17.06 -1.56 -21.04
C VAL A 67 -16.24 -1.20 -22.26
N GLY A 68 -16.65 -1.76 -23.41
CA GLY A 68 -16.09 -1.44 -24.71
C GLY A 68 -16.32 -2.51 -25.79
N THR A 69 -17.56 -2.83 -26.12
CA THR A 69 -17.96 -3.54 -27.37
C THR A 69 -18.23 -2.48 -28.46
N PRO A 70 -18.11 -2.72 -29.81
CA PRO A 70 -18.08 -4.00 -30.55
C PRO A 70 -16.94 -4.18 -31.58
N ALA A 71 -16.61 -5.43 -31.90
CA ALA A 71 -16.87 -6.07 -33.22
C ALA A 71 -15.99 -7.32 -33.44
N ASP A 72 -16.67 -8.45 -33.65
CA ASP A 72 -16.36 -9.59 -34.51
C ASP A 72 -14.97 -10.28 -34.50
N GLY A 73 -15.01 -11.59 -34.24
CA GLY A 73 -14.23 -12.57 -35.02
C GLY A 73 -13.05 -13.22 -34.32
N GLU A 74 -13.26 -14.50 -34.02
CA GLU A 74 -12.28 -15.58 -33.94
C GLU A 74 -11.31 -15.68 -32.75
N ALA A 75 -11.54 -16.74 -31.98
CA ALA A 75 -10.68 -17.28 -30.94
C ALA A 75 -9.36 -17.79 -31.52
N ASP A 76 -8.24 -17.40 -30.90
CA ASP A 76 -7.13 -18.33 -30.76
C ASP A 76 -6.40 -18.13 -29.42
N SER A 77 -6.47 -19.19 -28.61
CA SER A 77 -5.57 -19.61 -27.53
C SER A 77 -4.77 -18.55 -26.75
N ALA A 78 -5.43 -17.87 -25.80
CA ALA A 78 -4.74 -17.21 -24.69
C ALA A 78 -4.33 -18.25 -23.62
N SER A 79 -3.06 -18.66 -23.65
CA SER A 79 -2.42 -19.41 -22.58
C SER A 79 -2.56 -18.69 -21.23
N SER A 80 -3.19 -19.36 -20.27
CA SER A 80 -3.55 -18.90 -18.93
C SER A 80 -2.38 -18.67 -17.96
N ASP A 81 -1.24 -18.15 -18.43
CA ASP A 81 0.02 -18.09 -17.67
C ASP A 81 0.60 -16.68 -17.47
N ASP A 82 -0.11 -15.63 -17.88
CA ASP A 82 0.44 -14.26 -17.89
C ASP A 82 -0.47 -13.21 -17.21
N GLN A 83 -1.18 -13.61 -16.14
CA GLN A 83 -1.82 -12.66 -15.23
C GLN A 83 -0.88 -12.25 -14.08
N VAL A 84 0.43 -12.16 -14.38
CA VAL A 84 1.26 -11.18 -13.70
C VAL A 84 0.58 -9.84 -13.94
N LEU A 85 0.31 -9.07 -12.88
CA LEU A 85 -0.18 -7.69 -13.01
C LEU A 85 0.78 -6.95 -13.96
N ARG A 86 0.47 -6.92 -15.25
CA ARG A 86 1.17 -6.10 -16.23
C ARG A 86 0.75 -4.67 -15.93
N ILE A 87 1.33 -4.13 -14.86
CA ILE A 87 1.42 -2.70 -14.66
C ILE A 87 2.16 -2.21 -15.89
N ALA A 88 1.42 -1.65 -16.84
CA ALA A 88 2.01 -1.08 -18.04
C ALA A 88 3.15 -0.18 -17.59
N ALA A 89 4.36 -0.47 -18.06
CA ALA A 89 5.55 0.26 -17.65
C ALA A 89 5.25 1.76 -17.85
N PRO A 90 5.37 2.59 -16.78
CA PRO A 90 5.03 3.99 -16.89
C PRO A 90 5.89 4.61 -18.00
N THR A 91 5.26 5.38 -18.88
CA THR A 91 5.95 6.11 -19.94
C THR A 91 7.12 6.90 -19.34
N ARG A 92 8.24 7.06 -20.06
CA ARG A 92 9.43 7.79 -19.54
C ARG A 92 9.07 9.15 -18.91
N LEU A 93 8.09 9.85 -19.48
CA LEU A 93 7.56 11.11 -18.94
C LEU A 93 6.95 10.95 -17.53
N ARG A 94 6.15 9.89 -17.29
CA ARG A 94 5.57 9.59 -15.97
C ARG A 94 6.66 9.25 -14.96
N GLN A 95 7.70 8.52 -15.37
CA GLN A 95 8.85 8.23 -14.51
C GLN A 95 9.59 9.51 -14.09
N ILE A 96 9.80 10.44 -15.03
CA ILE A 96 10.41 11.73 -14.74
C ILE A 96 9.53 12.54 -13.78
N LEU A 97 8.22 12.62 -14.04
CA LEU A 97 7.29 13.34 -13.14
C LEU A 97 7.25 12.73 -11.74
N LEU A 98 7.27 11.39 -11.60
CA LEU A 98 7.39 10.71 -10.31
C LEU A 98 8.66 11.15 -9.57
N GLY A 99 9.80 11.16 -10.28
CA GLY A 99 11.07 11.63 -9.73
C GLY A 99 10.99 13.09 -9.27
N VAL A 100 10.37 13.96 -10.06
CA VAL A 100 10.15 15.37 -9.71
C VAL A 100 9.24 15.50 -8.48
N SER A 101 8.13 14.76 -8.42
CA SER A 101 7.24 14.74 -7.27
C SER A 101 7.95 14.27 -5.99
N PHE A 102 8.86 13.30 -6.12
CA PHE A 102 9.66 12.81 -5.00
C PHE A 102 10.68 13.85 -4.51
N VAL A 103 11.40 14.51 -5.42
CA VAL A 103 12.32 15.61 -5.06
C VAL A 103 11.54 16.78 -4.44
N ALA A 104 10.38 17.12 -4.99
CA ALA A 104 9.50 18.14 -4.45
C ALA A 104 9.02 17.78 -3.04
N TYR A 105 8.68 16.51 -2.78
CA TYR A 105 8.32 16.03 -1.44
C TYR A 105 9.45 16.29 -0.44
N ILE A 106 10.70 15.92 -0.77
CA ILE A 106 11.86 16.14 0.11
C ILE A 106 12.05 17.65 0.38
N ALA A 107 11.98 18.48 -0.66
CA ALA A 107 12.16 19.93 -0.52
C ALA A 107 11.03 20.60 0.28
N LEU A 108 9.80 20.11 0.17
CA LEU A 108 8.65 20.61 0.93
C LEU A 108 8.65 20.08 2.37
N PHE A 109 9.30 18.95 2.64
CA PHE A 109 9.30 18.30 3.94
C PHE A 109 9.76 19.25 5.06
N ASP A 110 10.86 19.98 4.84
CA ASP A 110 11.40 20.94 5.82
C ASP A 110 10.50 22.15 6.07
N ARG A 111 9.65 22.53 5.10
CA ARG A 111 8.81 23.74 5.19
C ARG A 111 7.39 23.45 5.66
N LEU A 112 6.74 22.42 5.10
CA LEU A 112 5.34 22.11 5.38
C LEU A 112 5.17 20.95 6.37
N GLY A 113 6.26 20.25 6.68
CA GLY A 113 6.24 19.09 7.57
C GLY A 113 5.65 17.83 6.93
N PHE A 114 5.57 16.78 7.74
CA PHE A 114 5.27 15.42 7.27
C PHE A 114 3.89 15.28 6.63
N THR A 115 2.81 15.69 7.32
CA THR A 115 1.44 15.36 6.89
C THR A 115 1.12 15.99 5.54
N LEU A 116 1.42 17.28 5.37
CA LEU A 116 1.06 18.02 4.18
C LEU A 116 1.93 17.65 2.97
N SER A 117 3.23 17.44 3.19
CA SER A 117 4.15 16.98 2.15
C SER A 117 3.79 15.57 1.66
N SER A 118 3.49 14.66 2.59
CA SER A 118 3.12 13.27 2.26
C SER A 118 1.78 13.21 1.52
N LEU A 119 0.80 14.02 1.94
CA LEU A 119 -0.50 14.10 1.28
C LEU A 119 -0.33 14.58 -0.17
N LEU A 120 0.39 15.69 -0.39
CA LEU A 120 0.64 16.21 -1.74
C LEU A 120 1.37 15.19 -2.62
N PHE A 121 2.36 14.50 -2.06
CA PHE A 121 3.10 13.47 -2.77
C PHE A 121 2.21 12.29 -3.18
N LEU A 122 1.42 11.76 -2.25
CA LEU A 122 0.52 10.63 -2.49
C LEU A 122 -0.57 10.98 -3.51
N VAL A 123 -1.18 12.16 -3.39
CA VAL A 123 -2.18 12.65 -4.36
C VAL A 123 -1.56 12.79 -5.74
N SER A 124 -0.39 13.43 -5.84
CA SER A 124 0.32 13.61 -7.11
C SER A 124 0.64 12.26 -7.77
N THR A 125 1.13 11.32 -6.97
CA THR A 125 1.49 9.97 -7.44
C THR A 125 0.26 9.19 -7.90
N MET A 126 -0.84 9.22 -7.14
CA MET A 126 -2.08 8.55 -7.52
C MET A 126 -2.71 9.16 -8.78
N MET A 127 -2.72 10.49 -8.92
CA MET A 127 -3.22 11.15 -10.14
C MET A 127 -2.35 10.85 -11.36
N LEU A 128 -1.05 10.68 -11.17
CA LEU A 128 -0.10 10.43 -12.25
C LEU A 128 -0.15 8.97 -12.75
N LEU A 129 -0.43 8.02 -11.85
CA LEU A 129 -0.59 6.61 -12.18
C LEU A 129 -2.02 6.26 -12.62
N GLY A 130 -3.02 6.94 -12.06
CA GLY A 130 -4.44 6.68 -12.29
C GLY A 130 -5.09 7.44 -13.45
N PRO A 131 -6.37 7.15 -13.72
CA PRO A 131 -7.14 7.91 -14.70
C PRO A 131 -7.44 9.32 -14.18
N LEU A 132 -7.29 10.33 -15.04
CA LEU A 132 -7.54 11.77 -14.75
C LEU A 132 -9.05 12.09 -14.66
N THR A 133 -9.81 11.32 -13.87
CA THR A 133 -11.24 11.53 -13.64
C THR A 133 -11.47 12.22 -12.30
N LEU A 134 -12.46 13.11 -12.22
CA LEU A 134 -12.81 13.85 -11.00
C LEU A 134 -13.11 12.90 -9.83
N ALA A 135 -13.85 11.81 -10.09
CA ALA A 135 -14.15 10.79 -9.07
C ALA A 135 -12.90 10.07 -8.56
N HIS A 136 -11.93 9.80 -9.45
CA HIS A 136 -10.67 9.20 -9.05
C HIS A 136 -9.80 10.18 -8.25
N ALA A 137 -9.77 11.46 -8.63
CA ALA A 137 -9.06 12.49 -7.89
C ALA A 137 -9.60 12.62 -6.45
N VAL A 138 -10.93 12.65 -6.27
CA VAL A 138 -11.53 12.71 -4.92
C VAL A 138 -11.17 11.47 -4.09
N ARG A 139 -11.28 10.27 -4.66
CA ARG A 139 -10.91 9.03 -3.96
C ARG A 139 -9.43 8.98 -3.63
N ALA A 140 -8.57 9.40 -4.55
CA ALA A 140 -7.13 9.48 -4.37
C ALA A 140 -6.78 10.44 -3.23
N THR A 141 -7.38 11.62 -3.19
CA THR A 141 -7.19 12.60 -2.11
C THR A 141 -7.65 12.06 -0.76
N LEU A 142 -8.84 11.44 -0.70
CA LEU A 142 -9.36 10.88 0.54
C LEU A 142 -8.48 9.74 1.05
N LEU A 143 -8.10 8.80 0.17
CA LEU A 143 -7.22 7.68 0.53
C LEU A 143 -5.83 8.17 0.95
N SER A 144 -5.27 9.13 0.21
CA SER A 144 -3.95 9.72 0.52
C SER A 144 -3.96 10.43 1.86
N ALA A 145 -5.01 11.20 2.16
CA ALA A 145 -5.17 11.85 3.45
C ALA A 145 -5.29 10.81 4.58
N ALA A 146 -6.12 9.78 4.40
CA ALA A 146 -6.28 8.71 5.38
C ALA A 146 -4.95 7.99 5.66
N VAL A 147 -4.20 7.65 4.61
CA VAL A 147 -2.89 6.99 4.74
C VAL A 147 -1.87 7.92 5.41
N ALA A 148 -1.75 9.18 4.97
CA ALA A 148 -0.81 10.13 5.56
C ALA A 148 -1.09 10.36 7.05
N LEU A 149 -2.36 10.48 7.43
CA LEU A 149 -2.76 10.62 8.83
C LEU A 149 -2.52 9.34 9.64
N ALA A 150 -2.87 8.17 9.10
CA ALA A 150 -2.64 6.89 9.77
C ALA A 150 -1.15 6.64 10.02
N VAL A 151 -0.29 6.93 9.03
CA VAL A 151 1.16 6.80 9.19
C VAL A 151 1.68 7.84 10.18
N GLY A 152 1.23 9.09 10.11
CA GLY A 152 1.61 10.13 11.07
C GLY A 152 1.28 9.73 12.52
N TYR A 153 0.08 9.20 12.75
CA TYR A 153 -0.35 8.69 14.04
C TYR A 153 0.49 7.51 14.52
N VAL A 154 0.80 6.55 13.63
CA VAL A 154 1.63 5.38 14.00
C VAL A 154 3.07 5.81 14.31
N LEU A 155 3.64 6.74 13.54
CA LEU A 155 5.01 7.20 13.78
C LEU A 155 5.12 8.02 15.07
N ASN A 156 4.17 8.91 15.33
CA ASN A 156 4.19 9.78 16.50
C ASN A 156 3.70 9.07 17.77
N GLY A 157 2.49 8.48 17.71
CA GLY A 157 1.82 7.89 18.87
C GLY A 157 2.25 6.47 19.19
N LEU A 158 2.58 5.66 18.18
CA LEU A 158 3.17 4.34 18.39
C LEU A 158 4.69 4.48 18.53
N LEU A 159 5.40 4.93 17.51
CA LEU A 159 6.88 4.87 17.51
C LEU A 159 7.59 5.96 18.32
N GLY A 160 6.86 6.90 18.93
CA GLY A 160 7.43 7.99 19.74
C GLY A 160 8.30 8.96 18.93
N LEU A 161 8.23 8.92 17.59
CA LEU A 161 9.04 9.76 16.72
C LEU A 161 8.39 11.15 16.63
N THR A 162 9.07 12.15 17.16
CA THR A 162 8.68 13.56 17.05
C THR A 162 9.00 14.08 15.65
N ILE A 163 8.07 13.85 14.72
CA ILE A 163 8.20 14.30 13.34
C ILE A 163 7.55 15.69 13.20
N PRO A 164 8.27 16.69 12.67
CA PRO A 164 7.72 18.03 12.49
C PRO A 164 6.55 18.04 11.49
N GLY A 165 5.46 18.72 11.88
CA GLY A 165 4.26 18.91 11.05
C GLY A 165 3.36 17.68 10.90
N VAL A 166 3.37 16.77 11.87
CA VAL A 166 2.30 15.78 12.06
C VAL A 166 1.08 16.48 12.69
N TRP A 167 -0.08 16.38 12.04
CA TRP A 167 -1.32 17.01 12.54
C TRP A 167 -2.09 16.16 13.57
N ILE A 168 -1.80 14.86 13.64
CA ILE A 168 -2.43 13.93 14.59
C ILE A 168 -1.31 13.17 15.29
N GLY A 169 -1.02 13.60 16.52
CA GLY A 169 0.03 13.07 17.39
C GLY A 169 -0.17 13.64 18.79
#